data_AF-A0A091K0A0-F1
#
_entry.id   AF-A0A091K0A0-F1
#
_cell.length_a   1.000
_cell.length_b   1.000
_cell.length_c   1.000
_cell.angle_alpha   90.00
_cell.angle_beta   90.00
_cell.angle_gamma   90.00
#
_symmetry.space_group_name_H-M   'P 1'
#
loop_
_entity.id
_entity.type
_entity.pdbx_description
1 polymer ?
#
loop_
_entity_poly.entity_id
_entity_poly.type
_entity_poly.pdbx_seq_one_letter_code
_entity_poly.pdbx_strand_id
1 'polypeptide(L)'
;KPNLISKPMLDSILCLRDDRWKRVRSLLTPVFSDTNLKEMTPLINQACDVLLCNLKVYADSGKAFDIQRCYNCYTLDIVGSVAFGTEVDSQKNPDDPFVKNCRTFFEMSMFKPLLILILSFPFIMIPLLRILPNKKQKELNEFFIQTVKNSIAFRDQQDASERRRDFLQWMLDSRDSADSLAAGCFDVISPSAASRQNEAPLAGRVPSQNVQKMLTEDEIAGQAFLFLIAGYETTTSTLSFATYLLATNPECQEKVLQEVDEFSAKHVST
;
A
#
# COMPACT_ATOMS: atom_id res chain seq x y z
N LYS A 1 17.65 -8.30 -15.85
CA LYS A 1 17.73 -8.92 -14.49
C LYS A 1 16.56 -9.88 -14.35
N PRO A 2 16.73 -11.08 -13.79
CA PRO A 2 15.66 -12.06 -13.66
C PRO A 2 14.69 -11.61 -12.57
N ASN A 3 13.40 -11.50 -12.88
CA ASN A 3 12.42 -10.97 -11.95
C ASN A 3 11.51 -12.09 -11.46
N LEU A 4 11.90 -12.75 -10.36
CA LEU A 4 11.01 -13.60 -9.55
C LEU A 4 9.89 -12.76 -8.89
N ILE A 5 10.14 -11.45 -8.78
CA ILE A 5 9.26 -10.43 -8.23
C ILE A 5 8.36 -9.91 -9.36
N SER A 6 7.06 -9.75 -9.09
CA SER A 6 6.11 -9.22 -10.08
C SER A 6 6.56 -7.87 -10.63
N LYS A 7 6.28 -7.58 -11.91
CA LYS A 7 6.68 -6.31 -12.54
C LYS A 7 6.28 -5.09 -11.68
N PRO A 8 5.04 -4.98 -11.16
CA PRO A 8 4.66 -3.87 -10.28
C PRO A 8 5.52 -3.80 -9.02
N MET A 9 5.78 -4.94 -8.38
CA MET A 9 6.52 -4.97 -7.12
C MET A 9 7.99 -4.52 -7.27
N LEU A 10 8.59 -4.66 -8.46
CA LEU A 10 9.94 -4.14 -8.71
C LEU A 10 10.02 -2.62 -8.69
N ASP A 11 8.96 -1.94 -9.12
CA ASP A 11 8.87 -0.48 -9.10
C ASP A 11 8.28 0.04 -7.76
N SER A 12 8.00 -0.86 -6.81
CA SER A 12 7.67 -0.49 -5.43
C SER A 12 8.89 0.00 -4.64
N ILE A 13 8.66 0.88 -3.67
CA ILE A 13 9.72 1.40 -2.79
C ILE A 13 10.51 0.29 -2.05
N LEU A 14 9.94 -0.91 -1.89
CA LEU A 14 10.61 -2.06 -1.30
C LEU A 14 11.77 -2.58 -2.17
N CYS A 15 11.61 -2.53 -3.49
CA CYS A 15 12.56 -3.09 -4.46
C CYS A 15 13.43 -2.04 -5.16
N LEU A 16 13.00 -0.77 -5.18
CA LEU A 16 13.81 0.32 -5.70
C LEU A 16 15.13 0.46 -4.92
N ARG A 17 16.16 1.01 -5.60
CA ARG A 17 17.51 1.22 -5.04
C ARG A 17 18.01 2.62 -5.35
N ASP A 18 19.00 3.05 -4.57
CA ASP A 18 19.78 4.26 -4.79
C ASP A 18 18.91 5.51 -4.99
N ASP A 19 19.20 6.32 -6.01
CA ASP A 19 18.52 7.60 -6.22
C ASP A 19 17.05 7.44 -6.61
N ARG A 20 16.67 6.34 -7.29
CA ARG A 20 15.26 6.04 -7.57
C ARG A 20 14.48 5.82 -6.28
N TRP A 21 15.06 5.06 -5.35
CA TRP A 21 14.44 4.84 -4.04
C TRP A 21 14.34 6.14 -3.26
N LYS A 22 15.41 6.95 -3.21
CA LYS A 22 15.40 8.24 -2.50
C LYS A 22 14.31 9.17 -3.05
N ARG A 23 14.20 9.25 -4.38
CA ARG A 23 13.16 10.03 -5.07
C ARG A 23 11.76 9.56 -4.67
N VAL A 24 11.45 8.29 -4.92
CA VAL A 24 10.10 7.75 -4.66
C VAL A 24 9.75 7.87 -3.18
N ARG A 25 10.70 7.59 -2.27
CA ARG A 25 10.51 7.79 -0.83
C ARG A 25 10.19 9.24 -0.46
N SER A 26 10.92 10.18 -1.03
CA SER A 26 10.68 11.61 -0.80
C SER A 26 9.29 12.04 -1.25
N LEU A 27 8.77 11.46 -2.34
CA LEU A 27 7.44 11.75 -2.86
C LEU A 27 6.32 11.09 -2.04
N LEU A 28 6.56 9.88 -1.51
CA LEU A 28 5.55 9.14 -0.74
C LEU A 28 5.48 9.53 0.73
N THR A 29 6.56 10.05 1.32
CA THR A 29 6.58 10.39 2.76
C THR A 29 5.49 11.39 3.15
N PRO A 30 5.23 12.49 2.40
CA PRO A 30 4.15 13.43 2.72
C PRO A 30 2.76 12.82 2.63
N VAL A 31 2.60 11.75 1.85
CA VAL A 31 1.31 11.07 1.66
C VAL A 31 0.80 10.46 2.97
N PHE A 32 1.70 10.09 3.88
CA PHE A 32 1.40 9.58 5.21
C PHE A 32 1.45 10.65 6.30
N SER A 33 1.19 11.91 5.96
CA SER A 33 1.05 12.98 6.96
C SER A 33 -0.18 12.76 7.85
N ASP A 34 -0.16 13.36 9.05
CA ASP A 34 -1.29 13.31 10.00
C ASP A 34 -2.61 13.79 9.36
N THR A 35 -2.55 14.85 8.54
CA THR A 35 -3.70 15.37 7.81
C THR A 35 -4.31 14.32 6.89
N ASN A 36 -3.48 13.67 6.07
CA ASN A 36 -3.93 12.64 5.14
C ASN A 36 -4.48 11.40 5.87
N LEU A 37 -3.83 10.97 6.95
CA LEU A 37 -4.33 9.85 7.76
C LEU A 37 -5.70 10.16 8.38
N LYS A 38 -5.94 11.40 8.81
CA LYS A 38 -7.27 11.84 9.25
C LYS A 38 -8.29 11.81 8.12
N GLU A 39 -7.92 12.21 6.90
CA GLU A 39 -8.81 12.10 5.73
C GLU A 39 -9.16 10.64 5.37
N MET A 40 -8.32 9.66 5.70
CA MET A 40 -8.64 8.24 5.53
C MET A 40 -9.64 7.70 6.58
N THR A 41 -9.78 8.37 7.73
CA THR A 41 -10.55 7.87 8.88
C THR A 41 -12.01 7.50 8.54
N PRO A 42 -12.77 8.30 7.75
CA PRO A 42 -14.13 7.93 7.37
C PRO A 42 -14.22 6.59 6.63
N LEU A 43 -13.22 6.26 5.80
CA LEU A 43 -13.19 5.01 5.03
C LEU A 43 -12.94 3.81 5.94
N ILE A 44 -12.05 3.99 6.92
CA ILE A 44 -11.75 2.99 7.94
C ILE A 44 -12.98 2.74 8.81
N ASN A 45 -13.65 3.82 9.26
CA ASN A 45 -14.86 3.73 10.08
C ASN A 45 -16.00 3.04 9.32
N GLN A 46 -16.23 3.38 8.06
CA GLN A 46 -17.25 2.72 7.24
C GLN A 46 -17.00 1.20 7.11
N ALA A 47 -15.76 0.79 6.87
CA ALA A 47 -15.41 -0.63 6.83
C ALA A 47 -15.58 -1.31 8.21
N CYS A 48 -15.30 -0.57 9.29
CA CYS A 48 -15.45 -1.03 10.67
C CYS A 48 -16.93 -1.22 11.04
N ASP A 49 -17.80 -0.31 10.64
CA ASP A 49 -19.25 -0.42 10.86
C ASP A 49 -19.81 -1.70 10.21
N VAL A 50 -19.38 -1.99 8.97
CA VAL A 50 -19.76 -3.23 8.29
C VAL A 50 -19.24 -4.45 9.03
N LEU A 51 -17.99 -4.41 9.53
CA LEU A 51 -17.41 -5.48 10.33
C LEU A 51 -18.22 -5.73 11.60
N LEU A 52 -18.57 -4.67 12.34
CA LEU A 52 -19.37 -4.77 13.56
C LEU A 52 -20.76 -5.33 13.28
N CYS A 53 -21.42 -4.93 12.19
CA CYS A 53 -22.68 -5.53 11.77
C CYS A 53 -22.56 -7.04 11.54
N ASN A 54 -21.50 -7.49 10.87
CA ASN A 54 -21.26 -8.91 10.62
C ASN A 54 -20.94 -9.68 11.91
N LEU A 55 -20.12 -9.10 12.80
CA LEU A 55 -19.80 -9.70 14.09
C LEU A 55 -21.04 -9.82 14.99
N LYS A 56 -21.97 -8.87 14.92
CA LYS A 56 -23.23 -8.92 15.66
C LYS A 56 -24.09 -10.13 15.28
N VAL A 57 -24.14 -10.50 14.00
CA VAL A 57 -24.82 -11.73 13.56
C VAL A 57 -24.26 -12.97 14.24
N TYR A 58 -22.94 -13.05 14.40
CA TYR A 58 -22.31 -14.15 15.12
C TYR A 58 -22.61 -14.11 16.62
N ALA A 59 -22.52 -12.93 17.24
CA ALA A 59 -22.84 -12.72 18.64
C ALA A 59 -24.28 -13.16 18.97
N ASP A 60 -25.26 -12.74 18.17
CA ASP A 60 -26.67 -13.08 18.36
C ASP A 60 -26.93 -14.59 18.13
N SER A 61 -26.16 -15.22 17.24
CA SER A 61 -26.29 -16.64 16.94
C SER A 61 -25.64 -17.58 17.97
N GLY A 62 -24.69 -17.08 18.76
CA GLY A 62 -23.86 -17.87 19.67
C GLY A 62 -22.94 -18.90 19.00
N LYS A 63 -22.79 -18.88 17.66
CA LYS A 63 -21.97 -19.84 16.92
C LYS A 63 -20.50 -19.42 16.92
N ALA A 64 -19.62 -20.42 17.04
CA ALA A 64 -18.20 -20.21 16.78
C ALA A 64 -17.98 -19.80 15.32
N PHE A 65 -17.01 -18.91 15.10
CA PHE A 65 -16.67 -18.38 13.79
C PHE A 65 -15.18 -18.09 13.69
N ASP A 66 -14.70 -17.90 12.46
CA ASP A 66 -13.31 -17.57 12.16
C ASP A 66 -13.14 -16.05 12.11
N ILE A 67 -12.59 -15.47 13.18
CA ILE A 67 -12.34 -14.02 13.28
C ILE A 67 -11.31 -13.54 12.25
N GLN A 68 -10.32 -14.37 11.90
CA GLN A 68 -9.30 -14.01 10.93
C GLN A 68 -9.92 -13.82 9.54
N ARG A 69 -10.93 -14.63 9.19
CA ARG A 69 -11.72 -14.42 7.96
C ARG A 69 -12.42 -13.07 7.95
N CYS A 70 -13.01 -12.63 9.06
CA CYS A 70 -13.65 -11.33 9.16
C CYS A 70 -12.62 -10.18 8.98
N TYR A 71 -11.47 -10.27 9.65
CA TYR A 71 -10.40 -9.28 9.50
C TYR A 71 -9.76 -9.25 8.13
N ASN A 72 -9.67 -10.40 7.45
CA ASN A 72 -9.22 -10.47 6.05
C ASN A 72 -10.13 -9.62 5.15
N CYS A 73 -11.46 -9.80 5.25
CA CYS A 73 -12.41 -9.01 4.46
C CYS A 73 -12.35 -7.52 4.83
N TYR A 74 -12.38 -7.20 6.12
CA TYR A 74 -12.27 -5.82 6.61
C TYR A 74 -11.02 -5.09 6.09
N THR A 75 -9.85 -5.74 6.21
CA THR A 75 -8.59 -5.14 5.76
C THR A 75 -8.54 -5.01 4.24
N LEU A 76 -9.12 -5.95 3.50
CA LEU A 76 -9.22 -5.87 2.05
C LEU A 76 -10.07 -4.69 1.59
N ASP A 77 -11.21 -4.45 2.24
CA ASP A 77 -12.09 -3.33 1.92
C ASP A 77 -11.37 -2.00 2.14
N ILE A 78 -10.65 -1.85 3.26
CA ILE A 78 -9.85 -0.66 3.55
C ILE A 78 -8.79 -0.45 2.48
N VAL A 79 -8.00 -1.49 2.18
CA VAL A 79 -6.89 -1.35 1.23
C VAL A 79 -7.39 -1.16 -0.20
N GLY A 80 -8.47 -1.83 -0.59
CA GLY A 80 -9.15 -1.60 -1.88
C GLY A 80 -9.61 -0.14 -2.02
N SER A 81 -10.25 0.40 -0.98
CA SER A 81 -10.69 1.80 -0.95
C SER A 81 -9.51 2.77 -0.98
N VAL A 82 -8.54 2.60 -0.08
CA VAL A 82 -7.47 3.57 0.13
C VAL A 82 -6.46 3.52 -1.00
N ALA A 83 -5.96 2.34 -1.37
CA ALA A 83 -4.85 2.19 -2.30
C ALA A 83 -5.27 2.16 -3.78
N PHE A 84 -6.47 1.64 -4.09
CA PHE A 84 -6.98 1.52 -5.46
C PHE A 84 -8.15 2.46 -5.76
N GLY A 85 -8.66 3.18 -4.76
CA GLY A 85 -9.84 4.01 -4.90
C GLY A 85 -11.11 3.24 -5.24
N THR A 86 -11.10 1.92 -5.01
CA THR A 86 -12.18 1.02 -5.43
C THR A 86 -13.02 0.68 -4.21
N GLU A 87 -14.33 0.90 -4.30
CA GLU A 87 -15.24 0.36 -3.29
C GLU A 87 -15.36 -1.14 -3.49
N VAL A 88 -14.87 -1.89 -2.51
CA VAL A 88 -14.95 -3.35 -2.45
C VAL A 88 -15.78 -3.66 -1.22
N ASP A 89 -16.82 -4.48 -1.39
CA ASP A 89 -17.63 -5.00 -0.29
C ASP A 89 -17.32 -6.49 -0.10
N SER A 90 -16.06 -6.79 0.24
CA SER A 90 -15.60 -8.17 0.41
C SER A 90 -16.22 -8.85 1.62
N GLN A 91 -16.75 -8.05 2.54
CA GLN A 91 -17.43 -8.49 3.74
C GLN A 91 -18.81 -9.07 3.46
N LYS A 92 -19.56 -8.54 2.48
CA LYS A 92 -20.88 -9.08 2.08
C LYS A 92 -20.86 -9.83 0.76
N ASN A 93 -19.90 -9.54 -0.12
CA ASN A 93 -19.76 -10.15 -1.44
C ASN A 93 -18.41 -10.86 -1.61
N PRO A 94 -18.26 -12.09 -1.08
CA PRO A 94 -17.01 -12.86 -1.20
C PRO A 94 -16.72 -13.32 -2.63
N ASP A 95 -17.70 -13.21 -3.54
CA ASP A 95 -17.57 -13.65 -4.93
C ASP A 95 -17.02 -12.57 -5.87
N ASP A 96 -16.78 -11.37 -5.36
CA ASP A 96 -16.22 -10.26 -6.10
C ASP A 96 -14.87 -10.64 -6.77
N PRO A 97 -14.65 -10.26 -8.05
CA PRO A 97 -13.42 -10.60 -8.76
C PRO A 97 -12.14 -10.05 -8.11
N PHE A 98 -12.17 -8.84 -7.55
CA PHE A 98 -11.04 -8.25 -6.84
C PHE A 98 -10.73 -9.07 -5.59
N VAL A 99 -11.75 -9.48 -4.84
CA VAL A 99 -11.61 -10.33 -3.65
C VAL A 99 -11.02 -11.69 -3.98
N LYS A 100 -11.54 -12.35 -5.03
CA LYS A 100 -11.02 -13.64 -5.49
C LYS A 100 -9.56 -13.55 -5.94
N ASN A 101 -9.20 -12.51 -6.68
CA ASN A 101 -7.83 -12.30 -7.15
C ASN A 101 -6.86 -12.02 -5.98
N CYS A 102 -7.26 -11.18 -5.01
CA CYS A 102 -6.47 -10.92 -3.81
C CYS A 102 -6.29 -12.18 -2.97
N ARG A 103 -7.37 -12.92 -2.70
CA ARG A 103 -7.30 -14.16 -1.92
C ARG A 103 -6.42 -15.20 -2.60
N THR A 104 -6.58 -15.40 -3.91
CA THR A 104 -5.72 -16.30 -4.69
C THR A 104 -4.25 -15.87 -4.64
N PHE A 105 -3.98 -14.56 -4.63
CA PHE A 105 -2.63 -14.03 -4.50
C PHE A 105 -2.01 -14.36 -3.13
N PHE A 106 -2.72 -14.12 -2.03
CA PHE A 106 -2.21 -14.37 -0.67
C PHE A 106 -2.18 -15.86 -0.29
N GLU A 107 -3.06 -16.69 -0.86
CA GLU A 107 -3.01 -18.15 -0.73
C GLU A 107 -1.81 -18.78 -1.45
N MET A 108 -1.02 -18.00 -2.22
CA MET A 108 0.31 -18.41 -2.68
C MET A 108 1.29 -18.43 -1.50
N SER A 109 1.07 -19.38 -0.59
CA SER A 109 1.77 -19.53 0.68
C SER A 109 3.30 -19.52 0.51
N MET A 110 3.93 -18.68 1.33
CA MET A 110 5.39 -18.63 1.52
C MET A 110 5.96 -19.94 2.08
N PHE A 111 5.13 -20.85 2.62
CA PHE A 111 5.57 -22.11 3.24
C PHE A 111 5.37 -23.33 2.34
N LYS A 112 5.15 -23.15 1.04
CA LYS A 112 5.14 -24.31 0.13
C LYS A 112 6.53 -24.95 0.09
N PRO A 113 6.64 -26.30 -0.01
CA PRO A 113 7.92 -26.99 -0.14
C PRO A 113 8.75 -26.47 -1.32
N LEU A 114 8.09 -25.89 -2.33
CA LEU A 114 8.72 -25.17 -3.43
C LEU A 114 9.56 -23.97 -2.96
N LEU A 115 9.09 -23.16 -2.01
CA LEU A 115 9.88 -22.02 -1.50
C LEU A 115 11.10 -22.48 -0.72
N ILE A 116 10.97 -23.54 0.09
CA ILE A 116 12.09 -24.19 0.79
C ILE A 116 13.12 -24.70 -0.22
N LEU A 117 12.66 -25.31 -1.31
CA LEU A 117 13.53 -25.80 -2.39
C LEU A 117 14.26 -24.65 -3.11
N ILE A 118 13.56 -23.54 -3.37
CA ILE A 118 14.15 -22.33 -3.97
C ILE A 118 15.22 -21.74 -3.05
N LEU A 119 14.94 -21.62 -1.75
CA LEU A 119 15.86 -21.04 -0.78
C LEU A 119 17.09 -21.93 -0.55
N SER A 120 16.89 -23.25 -0.54
CA SER A 120 17.96 -24.24 -0.32
C SER A 120 18.83 -24.45 -1.57
N PHE A 121 18.27 -24.32 -2.77
CA PHE A 121 18.97 -24.56 -4.04
C PHE A 121 18.76 -23.42 -5.06
N PRO A 122 19.18 -22.18 -4.75
CA PRO A 122 18.89 -21.02 -5.59
C PRO A 122 19.52 -21.13 -6.98
N PHE A 123 20.73 -21.69 -7.09
CA PHE A 123 21.44 -21.80 -8.37
C PHE A 123 20.79 -22.75 -9.37
N ILE A 124 20.00 -23.73 -8.91
CA ILE A 124 19.33 -24.73 -9.76
C ILE A 124 17.87 -24.33 -9.99
N MET A 125 17.17 -23.91 -8.93
CA MET A 125 15.74 -23.59 -9.00
C MET A 125 15.45 -22.28 -9.73
N ILE A 126 16.29 -21.25 -9.57
CA ILE A 126 16.08 -19.96 -10.25
C ILE A 126 16.12 -20.10 -11.78
N PRO A 127 17.11 -20.75 -12.42
CA PRO A 127 17.08 -20.95 -13.87
C PRO A 127 15.94 -21.87 -14.33
N LEU A 128 15.57 -22.89 -13.54
CA LEU A 128 14.45 -23.79 -13.86
C LEU A 128 13.10 -23.04 -13.86
N LEU A 129 12.87 -22.17 -12.88
CA LEU A 129 11.68 -21.32 -12.79
C LEU A 129 11.55 -20.31 -13.93
N ARG A 130 12.65 -19.95 -14.62
CA ARG A 130 12.58 -19.09 -15.81
C ARG A 130 11.92 -19.78 -17.00
N ILE A 131 12.05 -21.11 -17.08
CA ILE A 131 11.55 -21.91 -18.20
C ILE A 131 10.07 -22.27 -17.98
N LEU A 132 9.62 -22.33 -16.72
CA LEU A 132 8.26 -22.69 -16.37
C LEU A 132 7.33 -21.45 -16.42
N PRO A 133 6.37 -21.37 -17.35
CA PRO A 133 5.46 -20.23 -17.43
C PRO A 133 4.48 -20.23 -16.25
N ASN A 134 4.57 -19.24 -15.37
CA ASN A 134 3.59 -19.05 -14.30
C ASN A 134 2.39 -18.21 -14.80
N LYS A 135 1.52 -18.85 -15.60
CA LYS A 135 0.37 -18.20 -16.26
C LYS A 135 -0.55 -17.47 -15.26
N LYS A 136 -0.85 -18.10 -14.12
CA LYS A 136 -1.71 -17.52 -13.07
C LYS A 136 -1.13 -16.26 -12.46
N GLN A 137 0.17 -16.25 -12.15
CA GLN A 137 0.83 -15.06 -11.60
C GLN A 137 0.84 -13.91 -12.60
N LYS A 138 0.99 -14.22 -13.90
CA LYS A 138 0.90 -13.22 -14.97
C LYS A 138 -0.50 -12.61 -15.06
N GLU A 139 -1.55 -13.44 -15.05
CA GLU A 139 -2.95 -13.01 -15.05
C GLU A 139 -3.28 -12.12 -13.84
N LEU A 140 -2.83 -12.49 -12.64
CA LEU A 140 -3.02 -11.67 -11.43
C LEU A 140 -2.31 -10.31 -11.54
N ASN A 141 -1.05 -10.29 -11.98
CA ASN A 141 -0.30 -9.04 -12.15
C ASN A 141 -0.96 -8.13 -13.20
N GLU A 142 -1.43 -8.70 -14.31
CA GLU A 142 -2.14 -7.95 -15.36
C GLU A 142 -3.46 -7.37 -14.83
N PHE A 143 -4.22 -8.14 -14.05
CA PHE A 143 -5.43 -7.65 -13.39
C PHE A 143 -5.14 -6.43 -12.51
N PHE A 144 -4.19 -6.53 -11.57
CA PHE A 144 -3.89 -5.42 -10.66
C PHE A 144 -3.35 -4.17 -11.37
N ILE A 145 -2.47 -4.35 -12.36
CA ILE A 145 -1.99 -3.23 -13.19
C ILE A 145 -3.17 -2.56 -13.91
N GLN A 146 -4.05 -3.36 -14.51
CA GLN A 146 -5.19 -2.84 -15.25
C GLN A 146 -6.19 -2.12 -14.33
N THR A 147 -6.43 -2.63 -13.12
CA THR A 147 -7.26 -1.95 -12.12
C THR A 147 -6.70 -0.57 -11.79
N VAL A 148 -5.41 -0.46 -11.47
CA VAL A 148 -4.79 0.84 -11.18
C VAL A 148 -4.87 1.78 -12.38
N LYS A 149 -4.57 1.30 -13.58
CA LYS A 149 -4.64 2.12 -14.81
C LYS A 149 -6.05 2.62 -15.10
N ASN A 150 -7.05 1.76 -14.93
CA ASN A 150 -8.44 2.14 -15.10
C ASN A 150 -8.85 3.18 -14.05
N SER A 151 -8.42 3.02 -12.79
CA SER A 151 -8.68 4.00 -11.73
C SER A 151 -8.04 5.37 -12.02
N ILE A 152 -6.81 5.39 -12.55
CA ILE A 152 -6.15 6.65 -12.98
C ILE A 152 -6.93 7.29 -14.13
N ALA A 153 -7.22 6.53 -15.19
CA ALA A 153 -7.93 7.03 -16.37
C ALA A 153 -9.36 7.53 -16.05
N PHE A 154 -10.03 6.90 -15.10
CA PHE A 154 -11.34 7.33 -14.62
C PHE A 154 -11.26 8.69 -13.89
N ARG A 155 -10.22 8.91 -13.09
CA ARG A 155 -10.01 10.18 -12.35
C ARG A 155 -9.61 11.34 -13.24
N ASP A 156 -8.85 11.07 -14.30
CA ASP A 156 -8.48 12.08 -15.29
C ASP A 156 -9.70 12.67 -15.99
N GLN A 157 -10.81 11.93 -16.04
CA GLN A 157 -12.10 12.36 -16.61
C GLN A 157 -13.01 13.08 -15.61
N GLN A 158 -12.70 13.01 -14.31
CA GLN A 158 -13.47 13.67 -13.26
C GLN A 158 -12.95 15.08 -12.97
N ASP A 159 -13.87 15.98 -12.63
CA ASP A 159 -13.54 17.30 -12.11
C ASP A 159 -12.82 17.20 -10.76
N ALA A 160 -11.89 18.12 -10.51
CA ALA A 160 -11.03 18.09 -9.31
C ALA A 160 -11.83 18.10 -7.99
N SER A 161 -13.05 18.64 -7.98
CA SER A 161 -13.96 18.65 -6.82
C SER A 161 -14.64 17.30 -6.56
N GLU A 162 -14.73 16.43 -7.56
CA GLU A 162 -15.38 15.11 -7.44
C GLU A 162 -14.40 13.99 -7.15
N ARG A 163 -13.09 14.26 -7.28
CA ARG A 163 -12.04 13.29 -7.02
C ARG A 163 -11.98 12.94 -5.54
N ARG A 164 -12.08 11.65 -5.25
CA ARG A 164 -11.91 11.10 -3.91
C ARG A 164 -10.50 11.43 -3.37
N ARG A 165 -10.44 11.98 -2.17
CA ARG A 165 -9.18 12.19 -1.42
C ARG A 165 -8.72 10.86 -0.82
N ASP A 166 -7.86 10.16 -1.54
CA ASP A 166 -7.30 8.87 -1.10
C ASP A 166 -5.82 8.74 -1.48
N PHE A 167 -5.21 7.60 -1.14
CA PHE A 167 -3.78 7.37 -1.37
C PHE A 167 -3.41 7.45 -2.85
N LEU A 168 -4.27 6.94 -3.74
CA LEU A 168 -4.04 7.05 -5.18
C LEU A 168 -4.09 8.52 -5.62
N GLN A 169 -4.98 9.33 -5.08
CA GLN A 169 -5.06 10.75 -5.43
C GLN A 169 -3.82 11.50 -4.96
N TRP A 170 -3.33 11.24 -3.75
CA TRP A 170 -2.11 11.90 -3.27
C TRP A 170 -0.85 11.49 -4.03
N MET A 171 -0.78 10.25 -4.54
CA MET A 171 0.29 9.86 -5.47
C MET A 171 0.21 10.63 -6.79
N LEU A 172 -1.00 10.88 -7.29
CA LEU A 172 -1.24 11.70 -8.48
C LEU A 172 -0.93 13.18 -8.22
N ASP A 173 -1.35 13.75 -7.09
CA ASP A 173 -1.07 15.14 -6.73
C ASP A 173 0.43 15.40 -6.49
N SER A 174 1.14 14.39 -5.97
CA SER A 174 2.61 14.41 -5.82
C SER A 174 3.34 14.37 -7.16
N ARG A 175 2.69 13.87 -8.21
CA ARG A 175 3.14 13.99 -9.59
C ARG A 175 3.17 15.48 -9.97
N ASP A 176 2.06 16.20 -9.76
CA ASP A 176 1.88 17.56 -10.25
C ASP A 176 2.60 18.62 -9.39
N SER A 177 2.69 18.40 -8.07
CA SER A 177 3.35 19.34 -7.13
C SER A 177 4.88 19.43 -7.35
N ALA A 178 5.48 18.40 -7.95
CA ALA A 178 6.89 18.40 -8.34
C ALA A 178 7.21 19.45 -9.42
N ASP A 179 6.24 19.84 -10.26
CA ASP A 179 6.39 20.90 -11.25
C ASP A 179 6.49 22.29 -10.59
N SER A 180 5.80 22.50 -9.46
CA SER A 180 5.78 23.78 -8.74
C SER A 180 7.04 24.01 -7.89
N LEU A 181 7.60 22.95 -7.31
CA LEU A 181 8.84 23.01 -6.51
C LEU A 181 10.12 23.14 -7.36
N ALA A 182 10.03 23.04 -8.69
CA ALA A 182 11.15 23.29 -9.59
C ALA A 182 11.56 24.77 -9.65
N ALA A 183 10.70 25.70 -9.20
CA ALA A 183 10.98 27.14 -9.22
C ALA A 183 11.62 27.70 -7.92
N GLY A 184 11.73 26.91 -6.84
CA GLY A 184 11.86 27.51 -5.49
C GLY A 184 12.92 26.97 -4.53
N CYS A 185 13.70 25.93 -4.83
CA CYS A 185 14.68 25.46 -3.83
C CYS A 185 15.93 24.82 -4.44
N PHE A 186 16.90 25.67 -4.77
CA PHE A 186 18.31 25.28 -4.78
C PHE A 186 19.14 26.49 -4.35
N ASP A 187 19.19 26.75 -3.05
CA ASP A 187 20.21 27.63 -2.46
C ASP A 187 20.19 27.54 -0.93
N VAL A 188 20.64 26.42 -0.35
CA VAL A 188 21.30 26.45 0.96
C VAL A 188 22.30 25.29 1.02
N ILE A 189 23.58 25.61 0.81
CA ILE A 189 24.72 25.36 1.72
C ILE A 189 25.94 25.98 1.02
N SER A 190 26.33 27.17 1.47
CA SER A 190 27.70 27.68 1.31
C SER A 190 28.54 27.21 2.50
N PRO A 191 29.76 26.71 2.25
CA PRO A 191 30.88 26.91 3.16
C PRO A 191 31.91 27.83 2.50
N SER A 192 32.03 29.02 3.10
CA SER A 192 33.21 29.87 3.27
C SER A 192 34.43 29.73 2.32
N ALA A 193 34.69 30.85 1.65
CA ALA A 193 35.94 31.40 1.11
C ALA A 193 37.29 30.74 1.49
N ALA A 194 38.12 30.45 0.48
CA ALA A 194 39.35 31.21 0.19
C ALA A 194 40.03 30.79 -1.13
N SER A 195 40.53 31.81 -1.83
CA SER A 195 41.61 31.81 -2.85
C SER A 195 41.26 31.61 -4.33
N ARG A 196 41.47 32.71 -5.07
CA ARG A 196 41.38 32.92 -6.52
C ARG A 196 42.54 32.22 -7.25
N GLN A 197 42.30 31.71 -8.47
CA GLN A 197 42.93 32.20 -9.70
C GLN A 197 42.35 31.53 -10.96
N ASN A 198 42.35 32.31 -12.04
CA ASN A 198 41.72 32.12 -13.35
C ASN A 198 42.26 30.93 -14.15
N GLU A 199 41.39 30.17 -14.83
CA GLU A 199 41.59 29.71 -16.22
C GLU A 199 40.24 29.51 -16.94
N ALA A 200 40.24 29.72 -18.26
CA ALA A 200 39.12 29.86 -19.19
C ALA A 200 38.46 28.50 -19.59
N PRO A 201 37.29 28.50 -20.26
CA PRO A 201 36.33 27.39 -20.21
C PRO A 201 36.61 26.28 -21.24
N LEU A 202 36.76 25.03 -20.77
CA LEU A 202 36.71 23.84 -21.61
C LEU A 202 35.28 23.28 -21.65
N ALA A 203 34.75 23.28 -22.87
CA ALA A 203 33.48 22.71 -23.26
C ALA A 203 33.37 21.22 -22.89
N GLY A 204 32.16 20.80 -22.49
CA GLY A 204 31.84 19.39 -22.29
C GLY A 204 31.08 19.07 -21.00
N ARG A 205 30.15 19.91 -20.54
CA ARG A 205 29.12 19.43 -19.61
C ARG A 205 28.10 18.63 -20.41
N VAL A 206 28.21 17.31 -20.30
CA VAL A 206 27.15 16.34 -20.62
C VAL A 206 25.85 16.88 -20.02
N PRO A 207 24.71 16.92 -20.75
CA PRO A 207 23.46 17.37 -20.16
C PRO A 207 23.15 16.46 -18.99
N SER A 208 23.15 17.00 -17.78
CA SER A 208 22.66 16.32 -16.59
C SER A 208 21.26 15.82 -16.93
N GLN A 209 21.10 14.49 -16.94
CA GLN A 209 19.79 13.87 -17.17
C GLN A 209 18.80 14.53 -16.23
N ASN A 210 17.75 15.14 -16.80
CA ASN A 210 16.63 15.68 -16.04
C ASN A 210 16.16 14.61 -15.08
N VAL A 211 16.43 14.80 -13.78
CA VAL A 211 15.91 13.93 -12.73
C VAL A 211 14.41 14.11 -12.75
N GLN A 212 13.71 13.19 -13.39
CA GLN A 212 12.26 13.18 -13.47
C GLN A 212 11.74 13.17 -12.03
N LYS A 213 11.19 14.30 -11.55
CA LYS A 213 10.74 14.46 -10.15
C LYS A 213 9.36 13.84 -9.88
N MET A 214 8.72 13.25 -10.90
CA MET A 214 7.39 12.66 -10.82
C MET A 214 7.43 11.13 -10.64
N LEU A 215 6.36 10.57 -10.05
CA LEU A 215 6.10 9.13 -10.09
C LEU A 215 5.62 8.73 -11.49
N THR A 216 6.14 7.61 -12.01
CA THR A 216 5.63 7.02 -13.25
C THR A 216 4.39 6.16 -12.97
N GLU A 217 3.57 5.86 -13.99
CA GLU A 217 2.43 4.94 -13.83
C GLU A 217 2.85 3.57 -13.28
N ASP A 218 3.99 3.04 -13.75
CA ASP A 218 4.55 1.77 -13.27
C ASP A 218 4.95 1.89 -11.78
N GLU A 219 5.47 3.04 -11.32
CA GLU A 219 5.80 3.29 -9.90
C GLU A 219 4.55 3.48 -9.03
N ILE A 220 3.49 4.12 -9.56
CA ILE A 220 2.20 4.25 -8.90
C ILE A 220 1.54 2.88 -8.73
N ALA A 221 1.49 2.08 -9.79
CA ALA A 221 1.00 0.71 -9.74
C ALA A 221 1.82 -0.15 -8.77
N GLY A 222 3.15 0.05 -8.74
CA GLY A 222 4.03 -0.62 -7.80
C GLY A 222 3.75 -0.27 -6.33
N GLN A 223 3.44 0.99 -6.02
CA GLN A 223 3.04 1.37 -4.67
C GLN A 223 1.66 0.84 -4.31
N ALA A 224 0.66 0.98 -5.19
CA ALA A 224 -0.68 0.44 -4.93
C ALA A 224 -0.63 -1.08 -4.65
N PHE A 225 0.19 -1.82 -5.41
CA PHE A 225 0.43 -3.23 -5.19
C PHE A 225 1.14 -3.52 -3.86
N LEU A 226 2.14 -2.71 -3.48
CA LEU A 226 2.80 -2.84 -2.18
C LEU A 226 1.82 -2.60 -1.02
N PHE A 227 0.94 -1.60 -1.13
CA PHE A 227 -0.08 -1.32 -0.13
C PHE A 227 -1.06 -2.48 0.01
N LEU A 228 -1.45 -3.11 -1.10
CA LEU A 228 -2.26 -4.33 -1.07
C LEU A 228 -1.62 -5.39 -0.19
N ILE A 229 -0.35 -5.73 -0.46
CA ILE A 229 0.35 -6.82 0.22
C ILE A 229 0.63 -6.48 1.67
N ALA A 230 1.23 -5.31 1.90
CA ALA A 230 1.63 -4.89 3.23
C ALA A 230 0.40 -4.63 4.12
N GLY A 231 -0.63 -3.99 3.57
CA GLY A 231 -1.84 -3.62 4.31
C GLY A 231 -2.69 -4.82 4.69
N TYR A 232 -2.89 -5.77 3.76
CA TYR A 232 -3.80 -6.90 3.95
C TYR A 232 -3.34 -7.91 5.01
N GLU A 233 -2.17 -8.53 4.80
CA GLU A 233 -1.78 -9.71 5.60
C GLU A 233 -1.28 -9.34 7.00
N THR A 234 -0.52 -8.25 7.10
CA THR A 234 0.08 -7.83 8.38
C THR A 234 -0.97 -7.32 9.37
N THR A 235 -1.90 -6.48 8.91
CA THR A 235 -3.00 -5.94 9.74
C THR A 235 -3.94 -7.05 10.16
N THR A 236 -4.35 -7.94 9.23
CA THR A 236 -5.20 -9.08 9.56
C THR A 236 -4.58 -9.96 10.64
N SER A 237 -3.31 -10.31 10.48
CA SER A 237 -2.60 -11.14 11.45
C SER A 237 -2.52 -10.44 12.81
N THR A 238 -2.18 -9.15 12.82
CA THR A 238 -2.07 -8.36 14.04
C THR A 238 -3.41 -8.29 14.79
N LEU A 239 -4.51 -7.97 14.11
CA LEU A 239 -5.84 -7.92 14.71
C LEU A 239 -6.30 -9.28 15.22
N SER A 240 -6.00 -10.35 14.48
CA SER A 240 -6.34 -11.72 14.87
C SER A 240 -5.59 -12.12 16.15
N PHE A 241 -4.28 -11.87 16.21
CA PHE A 241 -3.49 -12.13 17.41
C PHE A 241 -3.91 -11.26 18.59
N ALA A 242 -4.15 -9.97 18.38
CA ALA A 242 -4.62 -9.07 19.43
C ALA A 242 -5.95 -9.58 20.02
N THR A 243 -6.89 -9.96 19.17
CA THR A 243 -8.20 -10.48 19.60
C THR A 243 -8.07 -11.80 20.35
N TYR A 244 -7.22 -12.72 19.86
CA TYR A 244 -6.92 -13.96 20.56
C TYR A 244 -6.34 -13.72 21.94
N LEU A 245 -5.37 -12.82 22.06
CA LEU A 245 -4.74 -12.48 23.34
C LEU A 245 -5.73 -11.83 24.30
N LEU A 246 -6.58 -10.91 23.84
CA LEU A 246 -7.63 -10.31 24.67
C LEU A 246 -8.63 -11.38 25.15
N ALA A 247 -9.13 -12.22 24.25
CA ALA A 247 -10.10 -13.27 24.59
C ALA A 247 -9.54 -14.34 25.56
N THR A 248 -8.23 -14.56 25.56
CA THR A 248 -7.57 -15.53 26.46
C THR A 248 -7.01 -14.91 27.74
N ASN A 249 -7.05 -13.59 27.88
CA ASN A 249 -6.58 -12.85 29.06
C ASN A 249 -7.66 -11.87 29.54
N PRO A 250 -8.69 -12.33 30.28
CA PRO A 250 -9.86 -11.52 30.63
C PRO A 250 -9.54 -10.23 31.39
N GLU A 251 -8.51 -10.22 32.24
CA GLU A 251 -8.06 -9.01 32.96
C GLU A 251 -7.59 -7.92 32.00
N CYS A 252 -6.85 -8.28 30.96
CA CYS A 252 -6.40 -7.35 29.92
C CYS A 252 -7.58 -6.86 29.07
N GLN A 253 -8.51 -7.75 28.73
CA GLN A 253 -9.71 -7.39 27.98
C GLN A 253 -10.57 -6.38 28.74
N GLU A 254 -10.87 -6.66 30.01
CA GLU A 254 -11.66 -5.78 30.88
C GLU A 254 -11.01 -4.40 31.01
N LYS A 255 -9.69 -4.35 31.21
CA LYS A 255 -8.95 -3.09 31.32
C LYS A 255 -9.05 -2.22 30.05
N VAL A 256 -8.92 -2.84 28.87
CA VAL A 256 -9.04 -2.11 27.60
C VAL A 256 -10.48 -1.63 27.36
N LEU A 257 -11.48 -2.45 27.71
CA LEU A 257 -12.89 -2.04 27.63
C LEU A 257 -13.17 -0.83 28.52
N GLN A 258 -12.69 -0.84 29.77
CA GLN A 258 -12.81 0.29 30.69
C GLN A 258 -12.17 1.55 30.14
N GLU A 259 -10.97 1.46 29.57
CA GLU A 259 -10.29 2.60 28.94
C GLU A 259 -11.10 3.20 27.78
N VAL A 260 -11.66 2.35 26.92
CA VAL A 260 -12.49 2.79 25.78
C VAL A 260 -13.80 3.42 26.26
N ASP A 261 -14.45 2.82 27.26
CA ASP A 261 -15.71 3.33 27.84
C ASP A 261 -15.48 4.69 28.53
N GLU A 262 -14.41 4.83 29.30
CA GLU A 262 -14.03 6.10 29.93
C GLU A 262 -13.71 7.19 28.90
N PHE A 263 -12.98 6.85 27.84
CA PHE A 263 -12.68 7.78 26.77
C PHE A 263 -13.97 8.24 26.05
N SER A 264 -14.83 7.29 25.72
CA SER A 264 -16.09 7.53 25.02
C SER A 264 -17.05 8.37 25.86
N ALA A 265 -17.18 8.08 27.15
CA ALA A 265 -17.99 8.88 28.07
C ALA A 265 -17.54 10.34 28.13
N LYS A 266 -16.22 10.60 28.05
CA LYS A 266 -15.65 11.95 28.11
C LYS A 266 -15.74 12.74 26.79
N HIS A 267 -15.76 12.08 25.63
CA HIS A 267 -15.59 12.74 24.34
C HIS A 267 -16.71 12.52 23.32
N VAL A 268 -17.58 11.52 23.52
CA VAL A 268 -18.69 11.17 22.61
C VAL A 268 -20.05 11.61 23.18
N SER A 269 -20.09 12.11 24.42
CA SER A 269 -21.28 12.75 25.00
C SER A 269 -21.41 14.22 24.61
N THR A 270 -21.59 14.51 23.31
CA THR A 270 -22.18 15.75 22.76
C THR A 270 -22.66 15.46 21.34
#